data_AF-A0A7Y0Q3L0-F1
#
_entry.id   AF-A0A7Y0Q3L0-F1
#
_cell.length_a   1.000
_cell.length_b   1.000
_cell.length_c   1.000
_cell.angle_alpha   90.00
_cell.angle_beta   90.00
_cell.angle_gamma   90.00
#
_symmetry.space_group_name_H-M   'P 1'
#
loop_
_entity.id
_entity.type
_entity.pdbx_description
1 polymer ?
#
loop_
_entity_poly.entity_id
_entity_poly.type
_entity_poly.pdbx_seq_one_letter_code
_entity_poly.pdbx_strand_id
1 'polypeptide(L)'
;MRYHFDGVDPSPWFQTVHAALDRAMRNHGHEETRDAEKAGLVFHLVSPRRARPFRRHSQATFVVSLIPWNEPLTNPLQQLYPLLVRSLANLVISGAGLDTTYLVTPELGNYQVSHDLAEWPEILYERIEPLATSHLVIDNIFDEDLPEALWQGNQITREMRDASRRLAAWDLFPAPYPVAEMLPADDYRHLKRVFNIGGLSYGNLSAQHRDGQFWMSASGIDKGKIGTVSHDILLVKGYDPDIRAMRLSVAPGSEPLRVSVDAIEHWGVYQKHPEIGAIIHIHAWVNGVPTTSVNYPCGTVEMGNAMSVLLDQDPHPERTIIGLRNHGITATGPNFPDILERLEGRVLAQVPMV
;
A
#
# COMPACT_ATOMS: atom_id res chain seq x y z
N MET A 1 -7.63 6.48 -19.49
CA MET A 1 -6.22 6.03 -19.58
C MET A 1 -6.00 5.23 -20.87
N ARG A 2 -4.75 5.00 -21.27
CA ARG A 2 -4.42 4.03 -22.34
C ARG A 2 -4.08 2.67 -21.74
N TYR A 3 -4.57 1.58 -22.34
CA TYR A 3 -4.30 0.22 -21.88
C TYR A 3 -3.77 -0.70 -22.98
N HIS A 4 -3.09 -1.78 -22.61
CA HIS A 4 -2.50 -2.75 -23.53
C HIS A 4 -2.67 -4.19 -23.02
N PHE A 5 -2.92 -5.13 -23.93
CA PHE A 5 -2.85 -6.57 -23.65
C PHE A 5 -1.51 -7.14 -24.16
N ASP A 6 -0.68 -7.64 -23.24
CA ASP A 6 0.58 -8.34 -23.56
C ASP A 6 0.36 -9.87 -23.53
N GLY A 7 0.47 -10.50 -24.69
CA GLY A 7 0.33 -11.95 -24.87
C GLY A 7 -1.06 -12.40 -25.33
N VAL A 8 -1.11 -13.65 -25.81
CA VAL A 8 -2.33 -14.31 -26.31
C VAL A 8 -2.39 -15.74 -25.80
N ASP A 9 -3.58 -16.19 -25.43
CA ASP A 9 -3.83 -17.58 -25.02
C ASP A 9 -5.17 -18.06 -25.60
N PRO A 10 -5.23 -19.23 -26.23
CA PRO A 10 -6.46 -19.72 -26.87
C PRO A 10 -7.46 -20.32 -25.87
N SER A 11 -7.16 -20.38 -24.56
CA SER A 11 -8.08 -20.94 -23.57
C SER A 11 -9.39 -20.16 -23.51
N PRO A 12 -10.53 -20.85 -23.32
CA PRO A 12 -11.83 -20.20 -23.19
C PRO A 12 -11.88 -19.14 -22.08
N TRP A 13 -11.20 -19.39 -20.96
CA TRP A 13 -11.13 -18.45 -19.85
C TRP A 13 -10.45 -17.15 -20.28
N PHE A 14 -9.26 -17.22 -20.89
CA PHE A 14 -8.52 -16.03 -21.29
C PHE A 14 -9.31 -15.19 -22.29
N GLN A 15 -9.87 -15.84 -23.32
CA GLN A 15 -10.66 -15.13 -24.34
C GLN A 15 -11.87 -14.41 -23.73
N THR A 16 -12.54 -15.05 -22.75
CA THR A 16 -13.69 -14.46 -22.07
C THR A 16 -13.29 -13.26 -21.20
N VAL A 17 -12.25 -13.42 -20.38
CA VAL A 17 -11.73 -12.35 -19.51
C VAL A 17 -11.19 -11.18 -20.32
N HIS A 18 -10.43 -11.47 -21.38
CA HIS A 18 -9.92 -10.46 -22.30
C HIS A 18 -11.06 -9.66 -22.92
N ALA A 19 -12.07 -10.32 -23.50
CA ALA A 19 -13.21 -9.64 -24.11
C ALA A 19 -14.02 -8.81 -23.10
N ALA A 20 -14.17 -9.31 -21.87
CA ALA A 20 -14.86 -8.59 -20.80
C ALA A 20 -14.10 -7.33 -20.38
N LEU A 21 -12.80 -7.44 -20.13
CA LEU A 21 -11.94 -6.32 -19.75
C LEU A 21 -11.87 -5.27 -20.87
N ASP A 22 -11.66 -5.70 -22.12
CA ASP A 22 -11.62 -4.77 -23.27
C ASP A 22 -12.95 -4.01 -23.41
N ARG A 23 -14.08 -4.72 -23.30
CA ARG A 23 -15.41 -4.09 -23.34
C ARG A 23 -15.60 -3.08 -22.22
N ALA A 24 -15.27 -3.44 -20.98
CA ALA A 24 -15.45 -2.56 -19.83
C ALA A 24 -14.58 -1.31 -19.95
N MET A 25 -13.29 -1.47 -20.29
CA MET A 25 -12.37 -0.35 -20.50
C MET A 25 -12.86 0.62 -21.60
N ARG A 26 -13.32 0.10 -22.74
CA ARG A 26 -13.88 0.92 -23.83
C ARG A 26 -15.15 1.65 -23.43
N ASN A 27 -16.04 0.99 -22.69
CA ASN A 27 -17.29 1.61 -22.20
C ASN A 27 -17.01 2.83 -21.30
N HIS A 28 -15.91 2.82 -20.55
CA HIS A 28 -15.45 3.94 -19.73
C HIS A 28 -14.52 4.92 -20.46
N GLY A 29 -14.49 4.87 -21.79
CA GLY A 29 -13.76 5.83 -22.62
C GLY A 29 -12.24 5.67 -22.57
N HIS A 30 -11.73 4.50 -22.19
CA HIS A 30 -10.31 4.19 -22.30
C HIS A 30 -9.94 3.69 -23.69
N GLU A 31 -8.69 3.92 -24.08
CA GLU A 31 -8.20 3.59 -25.41
C GLU A 31 -7.17 2.46 -25.35
N GLU A 32 -7.39 1.42 -26.15
CA GLU A 32 -6.38 0.38 -26.35
C GLU A 32 -5.21 0.94 -27.17
N THR A 33 -3.98 0.63 -26.76
CA THR A 33 -2.75 0.92 -27.51
C THR A 33 -2.01 -0.36 -27.85
N ARG A 34 -1.44 -0.40 -29.06
CA ARG A 34 -0.50 -1.47 -29.47
C ARG A 34 0.92 -1.23 -28.98
N ASP A 35 1.20 0.00 -28.55
CA ASP A 35 2.47 0.41 -27.99
C ASP A 35 2.40 0.32 -26.47
N ALA A 36 3.03 -0.72 -25.92
CA ALA A 36 3.03 -1.01 -24.49
C ALA A 36 3.73 0.08 -23.66
N GLU A 37 4.65 0.84 -24.24
CA GLU A 37 5.35 1.93 -23.55
C GLU A 37 4.42 3.14 -23.32
N LYS A 38 3.36 3.27 -24.11
CA LYS A 38 2.34 4.33 -23.97
C LYS A 38 1.18 3.93 -23.07
N ALA A 39 1.17 2.70 -22.56
CA ALA A 39 0.09 2.20 -21.72
C ALA A 39 0.32 2.61 -20.26
N GLY A 40 -0.73 3.19 -19.64
CA GLY A 40 -0.78 3.38 -18.19
C GLY A 40 -1.20 2.10 -17.47
N LEU A 41 -1.91 1.21 -18.16
CA LEU A 41 -2.38 -0.08 -17.67
C LEU A 41 -2.01 -1.20 -18.64
N VAL A 42 -1.36 -2.25 -18.16
CA VAL A 42 -1.00 -3.42 -18.96
C VAL A 42 -1.65 -4.67 -18.38
N PHE A 43 -2.43 -5.37 -19.18
CA PHE A 43 -2.93 -6.71 -18.91
C PHE A 43 -1.93 -7.73 -19.47
N HIS A 44 -1.14 -8.34 -18.60
CA HIS A 44 -0.03 -9.20 -18.93
C HIS A 44 -0.40 -10.67 -18.78
N LEU A 45 -0.38 -11.45 -19.87
CA LEU A 45 -0.61 -12.88 -19.80
C LEU A 45 0.58 -13.58 -19.12
N VAL A 46 0.28 -14.32 -18.05
CA VAL A 46 1.28 -15.03 -17.26
C VAL A 46 0.95 -16.51 -17.17
N SER A 47 1.92 -17.34 -17.57
CA SER A 47 1.82 -18.80 -17.42
C SER A 47 1.99 -19.21 -15.95
N PRO A 48 1.07 -20.01 -15.37
CA PRO A 48 1.24 -20.58 -14.02
C PRO A 48 2.55 -21.34 -13.82
N ARG A 49 3.03 -22.02 -14.86
CA ARG A 49 4.24 -22.86 -14.82
C ARG A 49 5.53 -22.06 -14.93
N ARG A 50 5.46 -20.86 -15.51
CA ARG A 50 6.61 -19.99 -15.75
C ARG A 50 6.19 -18.54 -15.66
N ALA A 51 5.93 -18.10 -14.42
CA ALA A 51 5.59 -16.71 -14.16
C ALA A 51 6.78 -15.80 -14.52
N ARG A 52 6.55 -14.87 -15.44
CA ARG A 52 7.56 -13.90 -15.89
C ARG A 52 6.99 -12.50 -15.76
N PRO A 53 7.78 -11.54 -15.27
CA PRO A 53 7.33 -10.18 -15.13
C PRO A 53 7.18 -9.49 -16.49
N PHE A 54 6.23 -8.55 -16.56
CA PHE A 54 6.20 -7.55 -17.61
C PHE A 54 7.32 -6.53 -17.36
N ARG A 55 8.11 -6.23 -18.39
CA ARG A 55 9.19 -5.24 -18.26
C ARG A 55 8.61 -3.83 -18.36
N ARG A 56 8.44 -3.17 -17.22
CA ARG A 56 7.96 -1.78 -17.17
C ARG A 56 9.02 -0.81 -17.67
N HIS A 57 8.59 0.17 -18.45
CA HIS A 57 9.42 1.31 -18.88
C HIS A 57 9.21 2.53 -17.98
N SER A 58 8.12 2.56 -17.20
CA SER A 58 7.79 3.59 -16.22
C SER A 58 7.27 2.94 -14.94
N GLN A 59 7.59 3.52 -13.78
CA GLN A 59 7.03 3.09 -12.49
C GLN A 59 5.52 3.37 -12.40
N ALA A 60 5.01 4.31 -13.19
CA ALA A 60 3.58 4.64 -13.25
C ALA A 60 2.74 3.62 -14.04
N THR A 61 3.37 2.66 -14.75
CA THR A 61 2.62 1.61 -15.45
C THR A 61 2.07 0.61 -14.45
N PHE A 62 0.74 0.52 -14.35
CA PHE A 62 0.04 -0.48 -13.57
C PHE A 62 -0.04 -1.80 -14.36
N VAL A 63 0.33 -2.92 -13.73
CA VAL A 63 0.36 -4.23 -14.39
C VAL A 63 -0.62 -5.18 -13.72
N VAL A 64 -1.55 -5.71 -14.51
CA VAL A 64 -2.49 -6.76 -14.14
C VAL A 64 -2.05 -8.06 -14.78
N SER A 65 -1.62 -9.04 -14.00
CA SER A 65 -1.30 -10.38 -14.50
C SER A 65 -2.58 -11.18 -14.73
N LEU A 66 -2.82 -11.63 -15.96
CA LEU A 66 -3.87 -12.57 -16.32
C LEU A 66 -3.31 -13.99 -16.29
N ILE A 67 -3.82 -14.83 -15.38
CA ILE A 67 -3.30 -16.19 -15.16
C ILE A 67 -4.39 -17.22 -15.42
N PRO A 68 -4.44 -17.82 -16.63
CA PRO A 68 -5.35 -18.91 -16.92
C PRO A 68 -5.05 -20.11 -16.02
N TRP A 69 -6.09 -20.68 -15.42
CA TRP A 69 -5.98 -21.86 -14.59
C TRP A 69 -6.85 -23.00 -15.12
N ASN A 70 -6.37 -24.23 -14.98
CA ASN A 70 -7.05 -25.40 -15.56
C ASN A 70 -8.11 -26.01 -14.63
N GLU A 71 -7.91 -25.90 -13.31
CA GLU A 71 -8.75 -26.51 -12.27
C GLU A 71 -9.31 -25.45 -11.30
N PRO A 72 -10.48 -25.64 -10.69
CA PRO A 72 -10.97 -24.70 -9.69
C PRO A 72 -9.93 -24.42 -8.59
N LEU A 73 -9.73 -23.14 -8.26
CA LEU A 73 -8.84 -22.73 -7.18
C LEU A 73 -9.50 -23.02 -5.83
N THR A 74 -8.79 -23.71 -4.94
CA THR A 74 -9.29 -24.09 -3.60
C THR A 74 -8.79 -23.14 -2.51
N ASN A 75 -7.60 -22.57 -2.69
CA ASN A 75 -7.06 -21.51 -1.86
C ASN A 75 -6.42 -20.44 -2.76
N PRO A 76 -7.25 -19.56 -3.37
CA PRO A 76 -6.80 -18.61 -4.38
C PRO A 76 -5.63 -17.75 -3.90
N LEU A 77 -5.69 -17.23 -2.67
CA LEU A 77 -4.62 -16.40 -2.11
C LEU A 77 -3.29 -17.18 -2.03
N GLN A 78 -3.29 -18.39 -1.47
CA GLN A 78 -2.08 -19.22 -1.36
C GLN A 78 -1.54 -19.65 -2.74
N GLN A 79 -2.42 -19.91 -3.71
CA GLN A 79 -2.03 -20.38 -5.04
C GLN A 79 -1.54 -19.24 -5.96
N LEU A 80 -2.11 -18.03 -5.82
CA LEU A 80 -1.85 -16.91 -6.73
C LEU A 80 -0.82 -15.91 -6.21
N TYR A 81 -0.69 -15.73 -4.89
CA TYR A 81 0.27 -14.79 -4.33
C TYR A 81 1.73 -15.05 -4.75
N PRO A 82 2.23 -16.30 -4.81
CA PRO A 82 3.56 -16.56 -5.36
C PRO A 82 3.71 -16.09 -6.82
N LEU A 83 2.65 -16.18 -7.62
CA LEU A 83 2.66 -15.78 -9.03
C LEU A 83 2.58 -14.26 -9.17
N LEU A 84 1.85 -13.59 -8.27
CA LEU A 84 1.86 -12.13 -8.15
C LEU A 84 3.29 -11.63 -7.93
N VAL A 85 4.01 -12.21 -6.96
CA VAL A 85 5.39 -11.85 -6.63
C VAL A 85 6.33 -12.10 -7.81
N ARG A 86 6.27 -13.28 -8.43
CA ARG A 86 7.13 -13.64 -9.57
C ARG A 86 6.85 -12.82 -10.83
N SER A 87 5.60 -12.42 -11.05
CA SER A 87 5.22 -11.58 -12.19
C SER A 87 5.38 -10.08 -11.92
N LEU A 88 5.74 -9.69 -10.69
CA LEU A 88 5.85 -8.29 -10.26
C LEU A 88 4.60 -7.48 -10.66
N ALA A 89 3.42 -8.07 -10.50
CA ALA A 89 2.15 -7.45 -10.86
C ALA A 89 1.59 -6.60 -9.71
N ASN A 90 0.82 -5.57 -10.05
CA ASN A 90 0.03 -4.81 -9.08
C ASN A 90 -1.29 -5.53 -8.73
N LEU A 91 -1.77 -6.40 -9.61
CA LEU A 91 -2.98 -7.18 -9.43
C LEU A 91 -2.83 -8.49 -10.22
N VAL A 92 -3.30 -9.60 -9.65
CA VAL A 92 -3.50 -10.86 -10.39
C VAL A 92 -4.98 -11.06 -10.61
N ILE A 93 -5.37 -11.41 -11.84
CA ILE A 93 -6.69 -11.91 -12.20
C ILE A 93 -6.52 -13.35 -12.68
N SER A 94 -7.24 -14.28 -12.06
CA SER A 94 -7.13 -15.71 -12.37
C SER A 94 -8.48 -16.41 -12.22
N GLY A 95 -8.62 -17.59 -12.81
CA GLY A 95 -9.80 -18.42 -12.70
C GLY A 95 -9.68 -19.68 -13.54
N ALA A 96 -10.57 -20.62 -13.26
CA ALA A 96 -10.74 -21.84 -14.05
C ALA A 96 -12.20 -21.94 -14.49
N GLY A 97 -12.43 -22.35 -15.74
CA GLY A 97 -13.78 -22.37 -16.30
C GLY A 97 -14.35 -20.96 -16.50
N LEU A 98 -15.69 -20.83 -16.50
CA LEU A 98 -16.40 -19.56 -16.73
C LEU A 98 -17.36 -19.22 -15.59
N ASP A 99 -17.07 -19.69 -14.38
CA ASP A 99 -17.98 -19.52 -13.24
C ASP A 99 -17.48 -18.44 -12.27
N THR A 100 -16.16 -18.31 -12.10
CA THR A 100 -15.58 -17.45 -11.07
C THR A 100 -14.25 -16.85 -11.50
N THR A 101 -14.06 -15.57 -11.18
CA THR A 101 -12.79 -14.84 -11.27
C THR A 101 -12.28 -14.49 -9.88
N TYR A 102 -10.98 -14.66 -9.67
CA TYR A 102 -10.27 -14.30 -8.45
C TYR A 102 -9.33 -13.14 -8.72
N LEU A 103 -9.29 -12.19 -7.78
CA LEU A 103 -8.43 -11.03 -7.81
C LEU A 103 -7.52 -11.03 -6.58
N VAL A 104 -6.21 -10.93 -6.77
CA VAL A 104 -5.23 -10.91 -5.68
C VAL A 104 -4.30 -9.69 -5.78
N THR A 105 -4.09 -8.96 -4.68
CA THR A 105 -3.21 -7.77 -4.60
C THR A 105 -1.97 -8.01 -3.72
N PRO A 106 -0.90 -7.19 -3.83
CA PRO A 106 0.27 -7.26 -2.95
C PRO A 106 -0.06 -7.14 -1.46
N GLU A 107 -1.06 -6.33 -1.13
CA GLU A 107 -1.63 -6.06 0.20
C GLU A 107 -2.56 -7.19 0.66
N LEU A 108 -2.40 -8.40 0.10
CA LEU A 108 -3.15 -9.62 0.42
C LEU A 108 -4.65 -9.55 0.14
N GLY A 109 -5.14 -8.51 -0.56
CA GLY A 109 -6.53 -8.46 -1.01
C GLY A 109 -6.85 -9.72 -1.83
N ASN A 110 -7.97 -10.38 -1.53
CA ASN A 110 -8.41 -11.60 -2.19
C ASN A 110 -9.92 -11.53 -2.44
N TYR A 111 -10.32 -11.27 -3.68
CA TYR A 111 -11.72 -11.09 -4.05
C TYR A 111 -12.17 -12.19 -4.99
N GLN A 112 -13.40 -12.63 -4.81
CA GLN A 112 -14.08 -13.56 -5.70
C GLN A 112 -15.24 -12.84 -6.40
N VAL A 113 -15.30 -12.95 -7.72
CA VAL A 113 -16.37 -12.39 -8.54
C VAL A 113 -16.97 -13.49 -9.41
N SER A 114 -18.28 -13.70 -9.29
CA SER A 114 -19.02 -14.68 -10.08
C SER A 114 -19.30 -14.14 -11.49
N HIS A 115 -19.25 -15.04 -12.49
CA HIS A 115 -19.48 -14.70 -13.92
C HIS A 115 -20.97 -14.63 -14.28
N ASP A 116 -21.85 -15.16 -13.42
CA ASP A 116 -23.31 -15.18 -13.63
C ASP A 116 -23.97 -13.79 -13.53
N LEU A 117 -23.22 -12.79 -13.07
CA LEU A 117 -23.65 -11.41 -13.04
C LEU A 117 -23.46 -10.79 -14.44
N ALA A 118 -24.54 -10.30 -15.04
CA ALA A 118 -24.46 -9.53 -16.30
C ALA A 118 -23.51 -8.32 -16.17
N GLU A 119 -23.32 -7.84 -14.95
CA GLU A 119 -22.44 -6.74 -14.52
C GLU A 119 -20.99 -7.19 -14.25
N TRP A 120 -20.64 -8.48 -14.40
CA TRP A 120 -19.31 -9.01 -14.10
C TRP A 120 -18.14 -8.18 -14.68
N PRO A 121 -18.15 -7.76 -15.96
CA PRO A 121 -17.09 -6.91 -16.50
C PRO A 121 -17.00 -5.53 -15.83
N GLU A 122 -18.14 -4.97 -15.42
CA GLU A 122 -18.22 -3.70 -14.71
C GLU A 122 -17.60 -3.84 -13.31
N ILE A 123 -17.92 -4.94 -12.60
CA ILE A 123 -17.32 -5.24 -11.30
C ILE A 123 -15.80 -5.40 -11.42
N LEU A 124 -15.29 -6.05 -12.47
CA LEU A 124 -13.85 -6.13 -12.70
C LEU A 124 -13.24 -4.74 -12.89
N TYR A 125 -13.88 -3.89 -13.69
CA TYR A 125 -13.44 -2.52 -13.93
C TYR A 125 -13.41 -1.70 -12.63
N GLU A 126 -14.48 -1.73 -11.83
CA GLU A 126 -14.56 -1.03 -10.54
C GLU A 126 -13.48 -1.47 -9.54
N ARG A 127 -12.93 -2.69 -9.69
CA ARG A 127 -11.81 -3.19 -8.87
C ARG A 127 -10.44 -2.79 -9.42
N ILE A 128 -10.32 -2.62 -10.73
CA ILE A 128 -9.05 -2.31 -11.40
C ILE A 128 -8.82 -0.80 -11.44
N GLU A 129 -9.81 -0.04 -11.87
CA GLU A 129 -9.66 1.39 -12.18
C GLU A 129 -9.10 2.18 -11.00
N PRO A 130 -9.65 2.09 -9.77
CA PRO A 130 -9.16 2.90 -8.67
C PRO A 130 -7.68 2.62 -8.34
N LEU A 131 -7.24 1.38 -8.53
CA LEU A 131 -5.86 0.98 -8.29
C LEU A 131 -4.95 1.46 -9.44
N ALA A 132 -5.42 1.30 -10.68
CA ALA A 132 -4.68 1.66 -11.89
C ALA A 132 -4.55 3.19 -12.09
N THR A 133 -5.46 3.98 -11.52
CA THR A 133 -5.43 5.45 -11.59
C THR A 133 -4.88 6.11 -10.33
N SER A 134 -4.50 5.33 -9.31
CA SER A 134 -3.92 5.86 -8.08
C SER A 134 -2.58 6.56 -8.30
N HIS A 135 -2.33 7.60 -7.51
CA HIS A 135 -1.17 8.46 -7.60
C HIS A 135 -0.14 8.06 -6.53
N LEU A 136 0.77 7.18 -6.90
CA LEU A 136 1.88 6.76 -6.05
C LEU A 136 2.90 7.90 -5.86
N VAL A 137 3.25 8.21 -4.61
CA VAL A 137 4.23 9.23 -4.20
C VAL A 137 5.32 8.54 -3.39
N ILE A 138 6.44 8.24 -4.05
CA ILE A 138 7.57 7.52 -3.44
C ILE A 138 8.85 8.34 -3.40
N ASP A 139 8.97 9.34 -4.27
CA ASP A 139 10.18 10.13 -4.42
C ASP A 139 10.30 11.15 -3.29
N ASN A 140 11.56 11.50 -2.97
CA ASN A 140 11.92 12.39 -1.89
C ASN A 140 12.84 13.49 -2.40
N ILE A 141 12.52 14.74 -2.05
CA ILE A 141 13.39 15.89 -2.23
C ILE A 141 13.98 16.22 -0.86
N PHE A 142 15.30 16.17 -0.74
CA PHE A 142 16.00 16.51 0.50
C PHE A 142 16.63 17.89 0.36
N ASP A 143 16.21 18.84 1.19
CA ASP A 143 16.90 20.11 1.35
C ASP A 143 17.73 20.09 2.63
N GLU A 144 18.97 20.54 2.53
CA GLU A 144 19.90 20.67 3.66
C GLU A 144 19.61 21.93 4.50
N ASP A 145 18.35 22.11 4.91
CA ASP A 145 17.87 23.30 5.61
C ASP A 145 17.26 23.00 6.99
N LEU A 146 17.53 21.82 7.56
CA LEU A 146 17.09 21.52 8.92
C LEU A 146 17.76 22.48 9.93
N PRO A 147 16.99 23.22 10.75
CA PRO A 147 17.56 24.09 11.77
C PRO A 147 18.48 23.34 12.73
N GLU A 148 19.63 23.94 13.08
CA GLU A 148 20.65 23.31 13.95
C GLU A 148 20.09 22.82 15.28
N ALA A 149 19.18 23.59 15.88
CA ALA A 149 18.50 23.23 17.12
C ALA A 149 17.68 21.92 17.04
N LEU A 150 17.39 21.43 15.83
CA LEU A 150 16.65 20.19 15.57
C LEU A 150 17.55 19.02 15.15
N TRP A 151 18.86 19.21 14.96
CA TRP A 151 19.77 18.16 14.48
C TRP A 151 19.84 16.95 15.42
N GLN A 152 19.72 17.18 16.73
CA GLN A 152 19.66 16.11 17.74
C GLN A 152 18.23 15.66 18.05
N GLY A 153 17.25 16.21 17.32
CA GLY A 153 15.83 16.03 17.57
C GLY A 153 15.30 16.89 18.72
N ASN A 154 14.01 16.74 18.96
CA ASN A 154 13.25 17.47 19.97
C ASN A 154 12.40 16.50 20.81
N GLN A 155 11.49 17.05 21.62
CA GLN A 155 10.57 16.26 22.44
C GLN A 155 9.74 15.27 21.61
N ILE A 156 9.20 15.68 20.47
CA ILE A 156 8.42 14.82 19.57
C ILE A 156 9.25 13.63 19.11
N THR A 157 10.50 13.86 18.67
CA THR A 157 11.37 12.75 18.24
C THR A 157 11.74 11.80 19.38
N ARG A 158 11.73 12.25 20.65
CA ARG A 158 11.93 11.36 21.81
C ARG A 158 10.69 10.50 22.03
N GLU A 159 9.51 11.09 21.97
CA GLU A 159 8.25 10.36 22.08
C GLU A 159 8.08 9.34 20.94
N MET A 160 8.51 9.66 19.73
CA MET A 160 8.56 8.69 18.62
C MET A 160 9.41 7.47 18.98
N ARG A 161 10.60 7.68 19.57
CA ARG A 161 11.49 6.57 19.98
C ARG A 161 10.82 5.72 21.06
N ASP A 162 10.17 6.35 22.03
CA ASP A 162 9.45 5.65 23.10
C ASP A 162 8.26 4.84 22.57
N ALA A 163 7.46 5.46 21.70
CA ALA A 163 6.32 4.82 21.05
C ALA A 163 6.77 3.60 20.24
N SER A 164 7.84 3.75 19.46
CA SER A 164 8.35 2.66 18.62
C SER A 164 8.89 1.49 19.45
N ARG A 165 9.57 1.76 20.58
CA ARG A 165 10.00 0.72 21.52
C ARG A 165 8.82 -0.01 22.15
N ARG A 166 7.74 0.70 22.48
CA ARG A 166 6.52 0.09 23.04
C ARG A 166 5.81 -0.78 22.01
N LEU A 167 5.67 -0.31 20.77
CA LEU A 167 5.10 -1.10 19.67
C LEU A 167 5.94 -2.36 19.39
N ALA A 168 7.27 -2.25 19.41
CA ALA A 168 8.17 -3.39 19.25
C ALA A 168 7.95 -4.46 20.33
N ALA A 169 7.64 -4.05 21.57
CA ALA A 169 7.38 -4.96 22.68
C ALA A 169 6.06 -5.73 22.54
N TRP A 170 5.15 -5.32 21.64
CA TRP A 170 3.92 -6.05 21.34
C TRP A 170 4.15 -7.24 20.40
N ASP A 171 5.37 -7.39 19.86
CA ASP A 171 5.78 -8.52 19.00
C ASP A 171 4.81 -8.77 17.83
N LEU A 172 4.33 -7.68 17.25
CA LEU A 172 3.43 -7.73 16.10
C LEU A 172 4.19 -8.20 14.87
N PHE A 173 3.72 -9.28 14.26
CA PHE A 173 4.27 -9.73 13.00
C PHE A 173 3.93 -8.73 11.89
N PRO A 174 4.89 -8.38 11.00
CA PRO A 174 4.72 -7.34 9.98
C PRO A 174 3.76 -7.75 8.84
N ALA A 175 3.10 -8.90 8.92
CA ALA A 175 2.23 -9.40 7.87
C ALA A 175 0.91 -9.95 8.43
N PRO A 176 -0.25 -9.54 7.88
CA PRO A 176 -1.58 -10.08 8.15
C PRO A 176 -1.68 -11.61 8.13
N TYR A 177 -0.81 -12.23 7.33
CA TYR A 177 -0.72 -13.66 7.07
C TYR A 177 0.76 -14.07 7.19
N PRO A 178 1.09 -15.29 7.62
CA PRO A 178 2.46 -15.78 7.55
C PRO A 178 2.86 -15.95 6.09
N VAL A 179 3.28 -14.87 5.42
CA VAL A 179 3.72 -14.89 4.01
C VAL A 179 4.86 -15.88 3.81
N ALA A 180 5.65 -16.14 4.86
CA ALA A 180 6.66 -17.19 4.90
C ALA A 180 6.10 -18.62 4.79
N GLU A 181 4.84 -18.86 5.19
CA GLU A 181 4.14 -20.15 5.03
C GLU A 181 3.46 -20.26 3.66
N MET A 182 3.16 -19.14 3.00
CA MET A 182 2.58 -19.12 1.65
C MET A 182 3.62 -19.21 0.53
N LEU A 183 4.81 -18.67 0.76
CA LEU A 183 5.84 -18.53 -0.26
C LEU A 183 6.92 -19.60 -0.11
N PRO A 184 7.30 -20.29 -1.20
CA PRO A 184 8.58 -20.98 -1.28
C PRO A 184 9.74 -20.06 -0.87
N ALA A 185 10.81 -20.63 -0.30
CA ALA A 185 11.93 -19.87 0.24
C ALA A 185 12.57 -18.89 -0.77
N ASP A 186 12.61 -19.25 -2.05
CA ASP A 186 13.10 -18.36 -3.13
C ASP A 186 12.18 -17.17 -3.37
N ASP A 187 10.87 -17.39 -3.40
CA ASP A 187 9.88 -16.31 -3.58
C ASP A 187 9.86 -15.38 -2.38
N TYR A 188 10.00 -15.92 -1.17
CA TYR A 188 10.10 -15.11 0.05
C TYR A 188 11.38 -14.24 0.04
N ARG A 189 12.52 -14.78 -0.42
CA ARG A 189 13.74 -13.98 -0.65
C ARG A 189 13.54 -12.93 -1.74
N HIS A 190 12.83 -13.27 -2.81
CA HIS A 190 12.53 -12.33 -3.89
C HIS A 190 11.65 -11.19 -3.40
N LEU A 191 10.58 -11.49 -2.68
CA LEU A 191 9.69 -10.52 -2.03
C LEU A 191 10.49 -9.55 -1.15
N LYS A 192 11.36 -10.06 -0.27
CA LYS A 192 12.22 -9.21 0.58
C LYS A 192 13.09 -8.26 -0.22
N ARG A 193 13.63 -8.70 -1.36
CA ARG A 193 14.45 -7.86 -2.23
C ARG A 193 13.61 -6.80 -2.96
N VAL A 194 12.46 -7.17 -3.49
CA VAL A 194 11.57 -6.28 -4.27
C VAL A 194 11.00 -5.17 -3.39
N PHE A 195 10.53 -5.51 -2.19
CA PHE A 195 9.93 -4.55 -1.26
C PHE A 195 10.95 -3.94 -0.30
N ASN A 196 12.25 -4.23 -0.48
CA ASN A 196 13.33 -3.83 0.41
C ASN A 196 13.00 -4.07 1.90
N ILE A 197 12.32 -5.19 2.19
CA ILE A 197 11.90 -5.60 3.54
C ILE A 197 13.17 -6.12 4.26
N GLY A 198 13.98 -5.18 4.72
CA GLY A 198 15.23 -5.42 5.47
C GLY A 198 15.02 -5.60 6.98
N GLY A 199 13.85 -5.22 7.50
CA GLY A 199 13.51 -5.32 8.92
C GLY A 199 11.99 -5.46 9.11
N LEU A 200 11.57 -6.01 10.25
CA LEU A 200 10.17 -6.16 10.63
C LEU A 200 9.49 -4.79 10.70
N SER A 201 8.95 -4.31 9.58
CA SER A 201 8.16 -3.08 9.54
C SER A 201 6.73 -3.45 9.88
N TYR A 202 6.36 -3.33 11.15
CA TYR A 202 4.98 -3.47 11.64
C TYR A 202 4.14 -2.21 11.38
N GLY A 203 4.63 -1.25 10.57
CA GLY A 203 3.94 -0.01 10.19
C GLY A 203 4.85 1.21 10.28
N ASN A 204 4.27 2.38 10.52
CA ASN A 204 4.99 3.65 10.59
C ASN A 204 4.37 4.59 11.66
N LEU A 205 5.08 5.66 12.00
CA LEU A 205 4.58 6.67 12.93
C LEU A 205 5.03 8.06 12.52
N SER A 206 4.16 9.05 12.79
CA SER A 206 4.43 10.46 12.61
C SER A 206 3.80 11.33 13.69
N ALA A 207 4.34 12.53 13.87
CA ALA A 207 3.74 13.54 14.73
C ALA A 207 3.96 14.95 14.19
N GLN A 208 2.93 15.78 14.30
CA GLN A 208 2.97 17.17 13.82
C GLN A 208 4.09 17.95 14.49
N HIS A 209 4.68 18.82 13.69
CA HIS A 209 5.60 19.87 14.08
C HIS A 209 5.01 21.22 13.64
N ARG A 210 5.76 22.31 13.84
CA ARG A 210 5.31 23.66 13.52
C ARG A 210 5.10 23.85 12.03
N ASP A 211 4.23 24.80 11.67
CA ASP A 211 4.05 25.30 10.30
C ASP A 211 3.67 24.21 9.27
N GLY A 212 2.83 23.25 9.68
CA GLY A 212 2.38 22.15 8.82
C GLY A 212 3.43 21.09 8.52
N GLN A 213 4.60 21.16 9.18
CA GLN A 213 5.64 20.14 9.11
C GLN A 213 5.32 18.98 10.04
N PHE A 214 5.94 17.83 9.85
CA PHE A 214 5.81 16.71 10.79
C PHE A 214 7.03 15.81 10.78
N TRP A 215 7.31 15.19 11.92
CA TRP A 215 8.35 14.16 12.03
C TRP A 215 7.78 12.81 11.63
N MET A 216 8.54 12.03 10.85
CA MET A 216 8.12 10.69 10.42
C MET A 216 9.28 9.71 10.41
N SER A 217 8.97 8.46 10.76
CA SER A 217 9.94 7.37 10.67
C SER A 217 10.35 7.04 9.22
N ALA A 218 11.63 6.72 9.00
CA ALA A 218 12.17 6.35 7.69
C ALA A 218 11.75 4.93 7.25
N SER A 219 11.75 4.67 5.95
CA SER A 219 11.42 3.37 5.37
C SER A 219 12.56 2.35 5.57
N GLY A 220 12.21 1.06 5.69
CA GLY A 220 13.18 -0.04 5.70
C GLY A 220 14.04 -0.22 6.97
N ILE A 221 13.79 0.55 8.03
CA ILE A 221 14.51 0.46 9.31
C ILE A 221 13.87 -0.51 10.30
N ASP A 222 14.67 -0.98 11.27
CA ASP A 222 14.13 -1.60 12.49
C ASP A 222 13.44 -0.54 13.34
N LYS A 223 12.11 -0.50 13.28
CA LYS A 223 11.29 0.50 13.99
C LYS A 223 11.49 0.41 15.51
N GLY A 224 11.89 -0.73 16.07
CA GLY A 224 12.15 -0.85 17.51
C GLY A 224 13.40 -0.10 17.96
N LYS A 225 14.23 0.33 17.01
CA LYS A 225 15.54 0.95 17.23
C LYS A 225 15.73 2.25 16.44
N ILE A 226 14.66 2.99 16.16
CA ILE A 226 14.81 4.30 15.51
C ILE A 226 15.72 5.22 16.35
N GLY A 227 16.74 5.81 15.73
CA GLY A 227 17.79 6.54 16.43
C GLY A 227 17.98 7.96 15.92
N THR A 228 18.47 8.08 14.69
CA THR A 228 19.15 9.28 14.20
C THR A 228 18.21 10.21 13.43
N VAL A 229 18.18 11.49 13.80
CA VAL A 229 17.46 12.52 13.02
C VAL A 229 18.20 12.76 11.70
N SER A 230 17.46 13.04 10.63
CA SER A 230 17.98 13.10 9.25
C SER A 230 18.47 11.75 8.70
N HIS A 231 18.15 10.64 9.35
CA HIS A 231 18.41 9.28 8.85
C HIS A 231 17.22 8.36 9.13
N ASP A 232 16.90 8.10 10.41
CA ASP A 232 15.80 7.24 10.84
C ASP A 232 14.50 8.02 11.10
N ILE A 233 14.63 9.29 11.49
CA ILE A 233 13.53 10.21 11.78
C ILE A 233 13.73 11.46 10.92
N LEU A 234 12.78 11.73 10.04
CA LEU A 234 12.88 12.75 9.00
C LEU A 234 11.81 13.82 9.22
N LEU A 235 12.15 15.08 8.96
CA LEU A 235 11.20 16.20 9.02
C LEU A 235 10.60 16.40 7.63
N VAL A 236 9.34 16.01 7.46
CA VAL A 236 8.57 16.29 6.25
C VAL A 236 8.04 17.71 6.34
N LYS A 237 8.27 18.51 5.30
CA LYS A 237 7.83 19.91 5.22
C LYS A 237 6.85 20.21 4.10
N GLY A 238 6.56 19.24 3.25
CA GLY A 238 5.55 19.41 2.20
C GLY A 238 5.51 18.27 1.20
N TYR A 239 4.62 18.44 0.24
CA TYR A 239 4.43 17.57 -0.92
C TYR A 239 4.48 18.44 -2.19
N ASP A 240 5.26 18.01 -3.17
CA ASP A 240 5.34 18.63 -4.49
C ASP A 240 4.47 17.83 -5.47
N PRO A 241 3.31 18.36 -5.91
CA PRO A 241 2.40 17.65 -6.79
C PRO A 241 2.88 17.58 -8.25
N ASP A 242 3.77 18.49 -8.68
CA ASP A 242 4.22 18.56 -10.07
C ASP A 242 5.18 17.41 -10.38
N ILE A 243 6.05 17.09 -9.42
CA ILE A 243 6.98 15.95 -9.55
C ILE A 243 6.63 14.75 -8.67
N ARG A 244 5.52 14.82 -7.92
CA ARG A 244 5.00 13.75 -7.05
C ARG A 244 6.04 13.27 -6.03
N ALA A 245 6.60 14.21 -5.27
CA ALA A 245 7.63 13.91 -4.29
C ALA A 245 7.34 14.55 -2.93
N MET A 246 7.66 13.82 -1.86
CA MET A 246 7.67 14.40 -0.52
C MET A 246 8.92 15.26 -0.34
N ARG A 247 8.77 16.44 0.27
CA ARG A 247 9.86 17.37 0.52
C ARG A 247 10.26 17.34 1.99
N LEU A 248 11.55 17.19 2.25
CA LEU A 248 12.10 16.96 3.58
C LEU A 248 13.22 17.95 3.91
N SER A 249 13.31 18.34 5.18
CA SER A 249 14.45 19.05 5.73
C SER A 249 15.39 18.07 6.42
N VAL A 250 16.67 18.11 6.05
CA VAL A 250 17.73 17.27 6.64
C VAL A 250 18.91 18.12 7.07
N ALA A 251 19.71 17.60 8.01
CA ALA A 251 20.94 18.25 8.41
C ALA A 251 21.96 18.24 7.25
N PRO A 252 22.74 19.32 7.04
CA PRO A 252 23.78 19.36 6.01
C PRO A 252 24.77 18.20 6.12
N GLY A 253 25.10 17.57 5.00
CA GLY A 253 26.03 16.45 4.94
C GLY A 253 25.54 15.14 5.58
N SER A 254 24.24 15.05 5.89
CA SER A 254 23.63 13.79 6.33
C SER A 254 23.39 12.84 5.14
N GLU A 255 23.25 11.55 5.43
CA GLU A 255 22.90 10.52 4.45
C GLU A 255 21.49 9.99 4.76
N PRO A 256 20.42 10.73 4.42
CA PRO A 256 19.07 10.35 4.80
C PRO A 256 18.60 9.09 4.08
N LEU A 257 17.91 8.22 4.82
CA LEU A 257 17.05 7.22 4.20
C LEU A 257 15.80 7.89 3.62
N ARG A 258 15.09 7.14 2.78
CA ARG A 258 13.75 7.55 2.34
C ARG A 258 12.80 7.61 3.52
N VAL A 259 11.88 8.58 3.53
CA VAL A 259 10.76 8.57 4.48
C VAL A 259 9.83 7.39 4.21
N SER A 260 9.06 6.98 5.22
CA SER A 260 8.03 5.96 5.05
C SER A 260 7.16 6.25 3.81
N VAL A 261 6.82 5.19 3.09
CA VAL A 261 6.03 5.26 1.85
C VAL A 261 4.67 5.95 2.09
N ASP A 262 4.12 5.84 3.29
CA ASP A 262 2.82 6.40 3.67
C ASP A 262 2.89 7.90 4.04
N ALA A 263 4.03 8.56 3.79
CA ALA A 263 4.22 9.98 4.10
C ALA A 263 3.20 10.89 3.42
N ILE A 264 2.81 10.58 2.17
CA ILE A 264 1.77 11.33 1.47
C ILE A 264 0.41 11.18 2.15
N GLU A 265 0.13 10.01 2.69
CA GLU A 265 -1.14 9.71 3.34
C GLU A 265 -1.24 10.47 4.67
N HIS A 266 -0.17 10.44 5.46
CA HIS A 266 -0.07 11.19 6.72
C HIS A 266 -0.09 12.70 6.46
N TRP A 267 0.59 13.17 5.42
CA TRP A 267 0.53 14.58 5.00
C TRP A 267 -0.90 14.99 4.68
N GLY A 268 -1.62 14.22 3.85
CA GLY A 268 -3.02 14.50 3.49
C GLY A 268 -3.94 14.55 4.71
N VAL A 269 -3.78 13.59 5.64
CA VAL A 269 -4.53 13.58 6.91
C VAL A 269 -4.24 14.83 7.73
N TYR A 270 -2.98 15.22 7.93
CA TYR A 270 -2.64 16.44 8.69
C TYR A 270 -3.11 17.72 8.01
N GLN A 271 -3.11 17.79 6.67
CA GLN A 271 -3.63 18.96 5.95
C GLN A 271 -5.13 19.12 6.18
N LYS A 272 -5.88 18.01 6.22
CA LYS A 272 -7.33 18.03 6.38
C LYS A 272 -7.78 18.14 7.83
N HIS A 273 -7.03 17.54 8.75
CA HIS A 273 -7.32 17.45 10.18
C HIS A 273 -6.14 18.00 11.01
N PRO A 274 -5.95 19.33 11.05
CA PRO A 274 -4.83 19.96 11.75
C PRO A 274 -4.86 19.76 13.28
N GLU A 275 -5.99 19.32 13.84
CA GLU A 275 -6.15 18.93 15.25
C GLU A 275 -5.44 17.63 15.63
N ILE A 276 -5.09 16.78 14.66
CA ILE A 276 -4.40 15.50 14.91
C ILE A 276 -2.93 15.77 15.23
N GLY A 277 -2.48 15.47 16.45
CA GLY A 277 -1.08 15.67 16.84
C GLY A 277 -0.13 14.54 16.43
N ALA A 278 -0.62 13.30 16.31
CA ALA A 278 0.17 12.11 16.02
C ALA A 278 -0.65 11.06 15.24
N ILE A 279 0.04 10.25 14.46
CA ILE A 279 -0.53 9.13 13.71
C ILE A 279 0.37 7.91 13.91
N ILE A 280 -0.25 6.77 14.23
CA ILE A 280 0.40 5.45 14.21
C ILE A 280 -0.34 4.59 13.19
N HIS A 281 0.41 4.08 12.22
CA HIS A 281 -0.05 3.02 11.32
C HIS A 281 0.60 1.70 11.75
N ILE A 282 -0.18 0.63 11.87
CA ILE A 282 0.36 -0.72 12.12
C ILE A 282 -0.33 -1.81 11.30
N HIS A 283 0.43 -2.85 10.95
CA HIS A 283 -0.05 -4.07 10.26
C HIS A 283 -0.71 -5.05 11.25
N ALA A 284 -1.69 -4.56 12.00
CA ALA A 284 -2.44 -5.31 12.99
C ALA A 284 -3.88 -4.78 13.02
N TRP A 285 -4.76 -5.41 13.80
CA TRP A 285 -6.19 -5.10 13.76
C TRP A 285 -6.81 -4.72 15.09
N VAL A 286 -7.88 -3.93 15.03
CA VAL A 286 -8.77 -3.63 16.16
C VAL A 286 -10.21 -3.91 15.73
N ASN A 287 -10.94 -4.69 16.51
CA ASN A 287 -12.33 -5.04 16.18
C ASN A 287 -13.27 -3.83 16.24
N GLY A 288 -14.23 -3.80 15.30
CA GLY A 288 -15.32 -2.82 15.30
C GLY A 288 -14.96 -1.42 14.80
N VAL A 289 -13.79 -1.26 14.16
CA VAL A 289 -13.38 0.01 13.55
C VAL A 289 -13.96 0.18 12.14
N PRO A 290 -14.29 1.41 11.70
CA PRO A 290 -14.67 1.67 10.31
C PRO A 290 -13.51 1.36 9.36
N THR A 291 -13.80 0.89 8.16
CA THR A 291 -12.77 0.38 7.23
C THR A 291 -12.88 0.98 5.84
N THR A 292 -11.74 1.12 5.15
CA THR A 292 -11.73 1.57 3.76
C THR A 292 -12.44 0.55 2.87
N SER A 293 -13.16 1.03 1.86
CA SER A 293 -13.88 0.16 0.91
C SER A 293 -12.97 -0.41 -0.18
N VAL A 294 -11.90 0.33 -0.51
CA VAL A 294 -10.91 0.02 -1.54
C VAL A 294 -9.54 -0.23 -0.90
N ASN A 295 -8.79 -1.17 -1.47
CA ASN A 295 -7.44 -1.53 -1.08
C ASN A 295 -6.43 -0.77 -1.95
N TYR A 296 -6.39 0.55 -1.81
CA TYR A 296 -5.38 1.34 -2.51
C TYR A 296 -3.96 0.88 -2.12
N PRO A 297 -2.98 0.94 -3.05
CA PRO A 297 -1.59 0.73 -2.69
C PRO A 297 -1.13 1.76 -1.66
N CYS A 298 -0.24 1.35 -0.75
CA CYS A 298 0.43 2.26 0.17
C CYS A 298 1.22 3.35 -0.56
N GLY A 299 1.24 4.54 0.04
CA GLY A 299 1.90 5.72 -0.50
C GLY A 299 1.15 6.36 -1.66
N THR A 300 -0.18 6.19 -1.72
CA THR A 300 -1.02 6.85 -2.71
C THR A 300 -1.80 8.01 -2.11
N VAL A 301 -2.05 9.05 -2.90
CA VAL A 301 -2.91 10.18 -2.48
C VAL A 301 -4.32 9.68 -2.16
N GLU A 302 -4.81 8.71 -2.91
CA GLU A 302 -6.14 8.12 -2.78
C GLU A 302 -6.32 7.35 -1.46
N MET A 303 -5.29 6.66 -0.97
CA MET A 303 -5.34 6.05 0.37
C MET A 303 -5.50 7.12 1.46
N GLY A 304 -4.71 8.21 1.38
CA GLY A 304 -4.85 9.35 2.29
C GLY A 304 -6.25 9.98 2.27
N ASN A 305 -6.84 10.11 1.08
CA ASN A 305 -8.21 10.60 0.90
C ASN A 305 -9.25 9.63 1.49
N ALA A 306 -9.10 8.32 1.25
CA ALA A 306 -10.00 7.30 1.78
C ALA A 306 -9.97 7.27 3.32
N MET A 307 -8.78 7.37 3.92
CA MET A 307 -8.63 7.52 5.37
C MET A 307 -9.32 8.78 5.88
N SER A 308 -9.09 9.91 5.21
CA SER A 308 -9.70 11.20 5.55
C SER A 308 -11.23 11.19 5.47
N VAL A 309 -11.84 10.41 4.56
CA VAL A 309 -13.29 10.24 4.48
C VAL A 309 -13.84 9.48 5.70
N LEU A 310 -13.09 8.53 6.24
CA LEU A 310 -13.49 7.82 7.46
C LEU A 310 -13.33 8.71 8.69
N LEU A 311 -12.25 9.51 8.75
CA LEU A 311 -12.02 10.45 9.84
C LEU A 311 -13.10 11.55 9.90
N ASP A 312 -13.58 12.05 8.75
CA ASP A 312 -14.70 13.01 8.69
C ASP A 312 -16.00 12.51 9.35
N GLN A 313 -16.18 11.19 9.46
CA GLN A 313 -17.39 10.59 10.02
C GLN A 313 -17.34 10.54 11.55
N ASP A 314 -16.17 10.70 12.16
CA ASP A 314 -15.98 10.73 13.60
C ASP A 314 -16.01 12.18 14.09
N PRO A 315 -16.79 12.53 15.12
CA PRO A 315 -16.73 13.87 15.72
C PRO A 315 -15.39 14.20 16.38
N HIS A 316 -14.53 13.19 16.60
CA HIS A 316 -13.21 13.31 17.20
C HIS A 316 -12.13 12.68 16.31
N PRO A 317 -11.87 13.23 15.10
CA PRO A 317 -10.86 12.70 14.19
C PRO A 317 -9.45 12.68 14.82
N GLU A 318 -9.19 13.48 15.85
CA GLU A 318 -7.98 13.47 16.67
C GLU A 318 -7.86 12.29 17.63
N ARG A 319 -8.87 11.42 17.72
CA ARG A 319 -8.90 10.24 18.61
C ARG A 319 -9.58 9.02 17.96
N THR A 320 -9.46 8.88 16.65
CA THR A 320 -10.08 7.79 15.89
C THR A 320 -9.11 6.64 15.63
N ILE A 321 -9.65 5.44 15.44
CA ILE A 321 -8.94 4.29 14.89
C ILE A 321 -9.74 3.84 13.67
N ILE A 322 -9.09 3.77 12.51
CA ILE A 322 -9.68 3.29 11.25
C ILE A 322 -8.92 2.05 10.78
N GLY A 323 -9.62 1.17 10.08
CA GLY A 323 -9.03 0.01 9.42
C GLY A 323 -8.73 0.29 7.96
N LEU A 324 -7.55 -0.14 7.52
CA LEU A 324 -7.17 -0.24 6.12
C LEU A 324 -7.45 -1.68 5.69
N ARG A 325 -8.43 -1.88 4.81
CA ARG A 325 -8.94 -3.21 4.47
C ARG A 325 -7.84 -4.16 3.99
N ASN A 326 -7.75 -5.34 4.60
CA ASN A 326 -6.72 -6.38 4.37
C ASN A 326 -5.27 -5.96 4.66
N HIS A 327 -5.04 -4.76 5.22
CA HIS A 327 -3.70 -4.22 5.44
C HIS A 327 -3.37 -4.06 6.93
N GLY A 328 -4.17 -3.30 7.67
CA GLY A 328 -3.85 -2.91 9.04
C GLY A 328 -4.76 -1.81 9.58
N ILE A 329 -4.28 -1.03 10.53
CA ILE A 329 -5.01 0.12 11.09
C ILE A 329 -4.19 1.40 11.01
N THR A 330 -4.90 2.52 11.02
CA THR A 330 -4.34 3.85 11.27
C THR A 330 -5.05 4.43 12.48
N ALA A 331 -4.29 4.88 13.47
CA ALA A 331 -4.80 5.47 14.70
C ALA A 331 -4.26 6.89 14.86
N THR A 332 -5.16 7.84 15.08
CA THR A 332 -4.89 9.27 15.22
C THR A 332 -4.99 9.67 16.68
N GLY A 333 -4.18 10.61 17.14
CA GLY A 333 -4.12 11.05 18.54
C GLY A 333 -3.61 12.48 18.68
N PRO A 334 -3.78 13.13 19.85
CA PRO A 334 -3.05 14.36 20.18
C PRO A 334 -1.54 14.10 20.38
N ASN A 335 -1.14 12.88 20.72
CA ASN A 335 0.25 12.46 20.91
C ASN A 335 0.34 10.91 20.91
N PHE A 336 1.56 10.36 20.88
CA PHE A 336 1.73 8.89 20.89
C PHE A 336 1.21 8.20 22.16
N PRO A 337 1.44 8.72 23.39
CA PRO A 337 0.87 8.11 24.60
C PRO A 337 -0.64 7.87 24.53
N ASP A 338 -1.42 8.84 24.05
CA ASP A 338 -2.87 8.72 23.86
C ASP A 338 -3.24 7.58 22.91
N ILE A 339 -2.54 7.49 21.77
CA ILE A 339 -2.79 6.44 20.78
C ILE A 339 -2.47 5.07 21.37
N LEU A 340 -1.31 4.93 22.02
CA LEU A 340 -0.86 3.67 22.58
C LEU A 340 -1.78 3.17 23.68
N GLU A 341 -2.31 4.06 24.53
CA GLU A 341 -3.31 3.70 25.55
C GLU A 341 -4.60 3.14 24.93
N ARG A 342 -5.07 3.72 23.83
CA ARG A 342 -6.27 3.24 23.13
C ARG A 342 -6.06 1.94 22.35
N LEU A 343 -4.82 1.61 21.99
CA LEU A 343 -4.45 0.38 21.28
C LEU A 343 -4.12 -0.77 22.23
N GLU A 344 -3.53 -0.49 23.39
CA GLU A 344 -3.07 -1.51 24.33
C GLU A 344 -4.20 -2.46 24.76
N GLY A 345 -3.93 -3.77 24.67
CA GLY A 345 -4.90 -4.82 24.99
C GLY A 345 -6.03 -5.01 23.96
N ARG A 346 -6.09 -4.21 22.89
CA ARG A 346 -7.13 -4.28 21.85
C ARG A 346 -6.60 -4.73 20.48
N VAL A 347 -5.28 -4.71 20.29
CA VAL A 347 -4.63 -5.09 19.04
C VAL A 347 -4.61 -6.61 18.87
N LEU A 348 -5.10 -7.07 17.73
CA LEU A 348 -4.98 -8.44 17.25
C LEU A 348 -3.83 -8.49 16.24
N ALA A 349 -2.93 -9.45 16.39
CA ALA A 349 -1.80 -9.63 15.46
C ALA A 349 -2.23 -10.03 14.04
N GLN A 350 -3.46 -10.52 13.87
CA GLN A 350 -4.00 -10.93 12.57
C GLN A 350 -5.01 -9.92 12.06
N VAL A 351 -4.88 -9.55 10.79
CA VAL A 351 -5.85 -8.69 10.09
C VAL A 351 -6.94 -9.57 9.48
N PRO A 352 -8.23 -9.29 9.72
CA PRO A 352 -9.32 -10.01 9.06
C PRO A 352 -9.23 -9.82 7.55
N MET A 353 -9.24 -10.94 6.84
CA MET A 353 -9.29 -10.96 5.38
C MET A 353 -10.76 -11.02 4.96
N VAL A 354 -11.28 -9.93 4.39
CA VAL A 354 -12.72 -9.78 4.06
C VAL A 354 -12.95 -9.16 2.70
#